data_AF-A0A023D389-F1
#
_entry.id   AF-A0A023D389-F1
#
_cell.length_a   1.000
_cell.length_b   1.000
_cell.length_c   1.000
_cell.angle_alpha   90.00
_cell.angle_beta   90.00
_cell.angle_gamma   90.00
#
_symmetry.space_group_name_H-M   'P 1'
#
loop_
_entity.id
_entity.type
_entity.pdbx_description
1 polymer ?
#
loop_
_entity_poly.entity_id
_entity_poly.type
_entity_poly.pdbx_seq_one_letter_code
_entity_poly.pdbx_strand_id
1 'polypeptide(L)'
;MNESRPLSSDPQNDPSQPNGRLAMWRNRASLRTGRSFDLGKMNLPQLWMAYLTYPTILLYFALIVLTTTLCLRAHPPLMHVLIPVALVVAIYPITWYAIHRFILHGQWLYRNPLTAGLWKRIHFDHHQDPHLLDVLFGSPLNTIPTIAIIVTPLGYAVGGWPGAWAAIATGLAMTCVYEFFHCIQHLAYKPRSRWVARMKALHLLHHFHDEDGNYGITNYFPDRLFGSFYEDARSRPRSAHVFNLGYTVERAARFPWVMRQTGAPPRDRPEGAKPGSARPAA
;
A
#
# COMPACT_ATOMS: atom_id res chain seq x y z
N MET A 1 45.12 -7.04 -44.82
CA MET A 1 44.86 -8.09 -43.81
C MET A 1 43.97 -7.45 -42.76
N ASN A 2 42.67 -7.32 -43.02
CA ASN A 2 41.61 -8.31 -42.75
C ASN A 2 41.69 -8.87 -41.33
N GLU A 3 40.93 -8.30 -40.40
CA GLU A 3 40.31 -9.05 -39.31
C GLU A 3 39.06 -8.31 -38.79
N SER A 4 37.99 -9.08 -38.70
CA SER A 4 36.58 -8.72 -38.58
C SER A 4 36.15 -8.38 -37.15
N ARG A 5 35.33 -7.34 -36.97
CA ARG A 5 34.55 -7.11 -35.74
C ARG A 5 33.49 -8.21 -35.57
N PRO A 6 33.28 -8.78 -34.37
CA PRO A 6 32.05 -9.49 -34.08
C PRO A 6 30.93 -8.49 -33.75
N LEU A 7 29.76 -8.78 -34.31
CA LEU A 7 28.48 -8.11 -34.11
C LEU A 7 28.02 -8.18 -32.65
N SER A 8 27.43 -7.08 -32.18
CA SER A 8 26.71 -6.97 -30.91
C SER A 8 25.63 -8.05 -30.80
N SER A 9 25.68 -8.86 -29.75
CA SER A 9 24.60 -9.78 -29.39
C SER A 9 23.39 -8.99 -28.87
N ASP A 10 22.27 -9.13 -29.59
CA ASP A 10 20.94 -8.68 -29.21
C ASP A 10 20.51 -9.35 -27.89
N PRO A 11 20.08 -8.61 -26.84
CA PRO A 11 19.78 -9.20 -25.52
C PRO A 11 18.56 -10.14 -25.50
N GLN A 12 17.89 -10.33 -26.64
CA GLN A 12 16.62 -11.06 -26.72
C GLN A 12 16.75 -12.57 -27.00
N ASN A 13 17.96 -13.11 -27.19
CA ASN A 13 18.12 -14.50 -27.66
C ASN A 13 19.17 -15.31 -26.85
N ASP A 14 19.00 -15.36 -25.53
CA ASP A 14 19.74 -16.26 -24.64
C ASP A 14 18.97 -17.60 -24.48
N PRO A 15 19.49 -18.75 -24.98
CA PRO A 15 18.83 -20.05 -24.92
C PRO A 15 18.76 -20.65 -23.50
N SER A 16 19.32 -19.99 -22.48
CA SER A 16 19.20 -20.39 -21.07
C SER A 16 17.92 -19.85 -20.38
N GLN A 17 17.15 -19.01 -21.06
CA GLN A 17 15.86 -18.49 -20.58
C GLN A 17 14.73 -19.49 -20.88
N PRO A 18 14.08 -20.12 -19.88
CA PRO A 18 13.01 -21.06 -20.15
C PRO A 18 11.75 -20.34 -20.67
N ASN A 19 11.15 -20.93 -21.70
CA ASN A 19 9.89 -20.50 -22.33
C ASN A 19 8.85 -20.07 -21.28
N GLY A 20 8.23 -18.89 -21.48
CA GLY A 20 7.50 -18.10 -20.48
C GLY A 20 6.36 -18.78 -19.70
N ARG A 21 6.00 -20.01 -20.04
CA ARG A 21 5.07 -20.85 -19.24
C ARG A 21 5.71 -21.47 -18.00
N LEU A 22 7.01 -21.82 -18.02
CA LEU A 22 7.69 -22.40 -16.84
C LEU A 22 8.11 -21.34 -15.81
N ALA A 23 8.44 -20.12 -16.25
CA ALA A 23 8.77 -19.00 -15.34
C ALA A 23 7.57 -18.62 -14.45
N MET A 24 6.34 -18.76 -14.97
CA MET A 24 5.10 -18.45 -14.24
C MET A 24 4.90 -19.33 -12.99
N TRP A 25 5.45 -20.56 -12.99
CA TRP A 25 5.27 -21.52 -11.89
C TRP A 25 6.35 -21.44 -10.80
N ARG A 26 7.50 -20.79 -11.07
CA ARG A 26 8.59 -20.67 -10.08
C ARG A 26 8.24 -19.74 -8.90
N ASN A 27 7.19 -18.91 -9.04
CA ASN A 27 6.67 -18.05 -7.96
C ASN A 27 5.67 -18.74 -7.03
N ARG A 28 5.25 -19.98 -7.28
CA ARG A 28 4.44 -20.73 -6.29
C ARG A 28 5.22 -21.09 -5.02
N ALA A 29 6.54 -21.01 -5.07
CA ALA A 29 7.39 -21.22 -3.90
C ALA A 29 7.17 -20.14 -2.82
N SER A 30 6.76 -18.91 -3.16
CA SER A 30 6.61 -17.83 -2.18
C SER A 30 5.49 -18.08 -1.17
N LEU A 31 4.38 -18.70 -1.61
CA LEU A 31 3.26 -19.14 -0.76
C LEU A 31 3.66 -20.24 0.24
N ARG A 32 4.70 -21.03 -0.07
CA ARG A 32 5.22 -22.10 0.80
C ARG A 32 6.38 -21.66 1.67
N THR A 33 7.14 -20.61 1.28
CA THR A 33 8.35 -20.17 1.98
C THR A 33 8.16 -18.94 2.86
N GLY A 34 6.96 -18.36 2.91
CA GLY A 34 6.72 -17.10 3.65
C GLY A 34 7.54 -15.92 3.12
N ARG A 35 7.89 -15.94 1.82
CA ARG A 35 8.61 -14.82 1.19
C ARG A 35 7.58 -13.87 0.58
N SER A 36 7.56 -12.64 1.08
CA SER A 36 6.76 -11.54 0.54
C SER A 36 6.96 -11.42 -0.97
N PHE A 37 5.88 -11.14 -1.68
CA PHE A 37 5.90 -10.82 -3.11
C PHE A 37 6.60 -9.47 -3.33
N ASP A 38 7.67 -9.45 -4.11
CA ASP A 38 8.45 -8.24 -4.42
C ASP A 38 7.87 -7.54 -5.66
N LEU A 39 7.15 -6.44 -5.45
CA LEU A 39 6.53 -5.60 -6.48
C LEU A 39 7.56 -4.97 -7.43
N GLY A 40 8.81 -4.81 -6.99
CA GLY A 40 9.90 -4.33 -7.82
C GLY A 40 10.31 -5.31 -8.94
N LYS A 41 9.92 -6.59 -8.81
CA LYS A 41 10.28 -7.67 -9.74
C LYS A 41 9.06 -8.26 -10.46
N MET A 42 7.90 -7.60 -10.35
CA MET A 42 6.65 -8.07 -10.91
C MET A 42 6.15 -7.21 -12.07
N ASN A 43 5.46 -7.87 -13.00
CA ASN A 43 4.64 -7.21 -14.01
C ASN A 43 3.15 -7.21 -13.61
N LEU A 44 2.32 -6.52 -14.38
CA LEU A 44 0.90 -6.35 -14.08
C LEU A 44 0.10 -7.68 -14.06
N PRO A 45 0.28 -8.62 -15.00
CA PRO A 45 -0.35 -9.94 -14.91
C PRO A 45 0.00 -10.72 -13.63
N GLN A 46 1.27 -10.67 -13.21
CA GLN A 46 1.70 -11.29 -11.95
C GLN A 46 1.05 -10.63 -10.74
N LEU A 47 0.93 -9.30 -10.74
CA LEU A 47 0.21 -8.58 -9.69
C LEU A 47 -1.26 -9.02 -9.60
N TRP A 48 -1.97 -9.12 -10.72
CA TRP A 48 -3.36 -9.61 -10.71
C TRP A 48 -3.49 -10.98 -10.07
N MET A 49 -2.61 -11.91 -10.44
CA MET A 49 -2.60 -13.26 -9.87
C MET A 49 -2.28 -13.22 -8.37
N ALA A 50 -1.24 -12.47 -7.96
CA ALA A 50 -0.85 -12.36 -6.56
C ALA A 50 -1.96 -11.72 -5.72
N TYR A 51 -2.57 -10.63 -6.20
CA TYR A 51 -3.62 -9.88 -5.52
C TYR A 51 -4.89 -10.73 -5.34
N LEU A 52 -5.39 -11.34 -6.42
CA LEU A 52 -6.63 -12.14 -6.39
C LEU A 52 -6.47 -13.50 -5.69
N THR A 53 -5.25 -13.91 -5.35
CA THR A 53 -4.99 -15.12 -4.56
C THR A 53 -4.48 -14.81 -3.15
N TYR A 54 -4.33 -13.53 -2.80
CA TYR A 54 -3.83 -13.13 -1.50
C TYR A 54 -4.88 -13.42 -0.40
N PRO A 55 -4.54 -14.11 0.70
CA PRO A 55 -5.51 -14.55 1.71
C PRO A 55 -6.38 -13.43 2.29
N THR A 56 -5.80 -12.26 2.55
CA THR A 56 -6.55 -11.09 3.05
C THR A 56 -7.59 -10.59 2.04
N ILE A 57 -7.25 -10.56 0.75
CA ILE A 57 -8.19 -10.13 -0.30
C ILE A 57 -9.32 -11.15 -0.47
N LEU A 58 -8.99 -12.44 -0.42
CA LEU A 58 -9.99 -13.51 -0.44
C LEU A 58 -10.94 -13.43 0.77
N LEU A 59 -10.41 -13.10 1.96
CA LEU A 59 -11.22 -12.84 3.16
C LEU A 59 -12.16 -11.65 2.94
N TYR A 60 -11.68 -10.54 2.37
CA TYR A 60 -12.54 -9.39 2.06
C TYR A 60 -13.64 -9.75 1.06
N PHE A 61 -13.33 -10.51 0.00
CA PHE A 61 -14.35 -10.99 -0.93
C PHE A 61 -15.41 -11.87 -0.25
N ALA A 62 -14.98 -12.78 0.63
CA ALA A 62 -15.92 -13.60 1.40
C ALA A 62 -16.82 -12.75 2.30
N LEU A 63 -16.27 -11.74 2.99
CA LEU A 63 -17.03 -10.83 3.84
C LEU A 63 -17.96 -9.90 3.04
N ILE A 64 -17.55 -9.44 1.86
CA ILE A 64 -18.40 -8.67 0.93
C ILE A 64 -19.60 -9.52 0.50
N VAL A 65 -19.37 -10.78 0.10
CA VAL A 65 -20.45 -11.69 -0.29
C VAL A 65 -21.38 -11.96 0.90
N LEU A 66 -20.84 -12.23 2.08
CA LEU A 66 -21.62 -12.47 3.30
C LEU A 66 -22.51 -11.27 3.65
N THR A 67 -21.92 -10.09 3.78
CA THR A 67 -22.64 -8.87 4.19
C THR A 67 -23.64 -8.42 3.13
N THR A 68 -23.30 -8.53 1.84
CA THR A 68 -24.26 -8.29 0.75
C THR A 68 -25.44 -9.27 0.82
N THR A 69 -25.17 -10.56 1.08
CA THR A 69 -26.22 -11.57 1.23
C THR A 69 -27.13 -11.26 2.43
N LEU A 70 -26.56 -10.90 3.59
CA LEU A 70 -27.33 -10.50 4.77
C LEU A 70 -28.19 -9.26 4.51
N CYS A 71 -27.65 -8.27 3.79
CA CYS A 71 -28.40 -7.09 3.36
C CYS A 71 -29.60 -7.48 2.48
N LEU A 72 -29.38 -8.25 1.42
CA LEU A 72 -30.43 -8.61 0.46
C LEU A 72 -31.51 -9.53 1.05
N ARG A 73 -31.15 -10.44 1.97
CA ARG A 73 -32.10 -11.32 2.66
C ARG A 73 -33.08 -10.58 3.57
N ALA A 74 -32.74 -9.36 3.98
CA ALA A 74 -33.63 -8.52 4.78
C ALA A 74 -34.66 -7.75 3.93
N HIS A 75 -34.61 -7.87 2.59
CA HIS A 75 -35.48 -7.18 1.65
C HIS A 75 -35.65 -5.67 1.96
N PRO A 76 -34.55 -4.92 2.14
CA PRO A 76 -34.65 -3.52 2.51
C PRO A 76 -35.22 -2.68 1.37
N PRO A 77 -35.87 -1.55 1.68
CA PRO A 77 -36.10 -0.50 0.69
C PRO A 77 -34.79 -0.09 0.01
N LEU A 78 -34.83 0.16 -1.29
CA LEU A 78 -33.64 0.48 -2.09
C LEU A 78 -32.82 1.65 -1.49
N MET A 79 -33.49 2.66 -0.94
CA MET A 79 -32.83 3.82 -0.33
C MET A 79 -32.01 3.46 0.92
N HIS A 80 -32.42 2.44 1.67
CA HIS A 80 -31.66 1.94 2.82
C HIS A 80 -30.35 1.24 2.41
N VAL A 81 -30.15 0.97 1.12
CA VAL A 81 -28.91 0.42 0.56
C VAL A 81 -28.13 1.51 -0.17
N LEU A 82 -28.78 2.25 -1.08
CA LEU A 82 -28.09 3.24 -1.92
C LEU A 82 -27.51 4.41 -1.13
N ILE A 83 -28.22 4.90 -0.11
CA ILE A 83 -27.72 6.02 0.70
C ILE A 83 -26.46 5.59 1.48
N PRO A 84 -26.44 4.47 2.24
CA PRO A 84 -25.21 4.01 2.88
C PRO A 84 -24.04 3.78 1.92
N VAL A 85 -24.29 3.19 0.74
CA VAL A 85 -23.27 3.01 -0.30
C VAL A 85 -22.67 4.36 -0.71
N ALA A 86 -23.52 5.34 -1.04
CA ALA A 86 -23.08 6.67 -1.45
C ALA A 86 -22.31 7.40 -0.33
N LEU A 87 -22.80 7.31 0.92
CA LEU A 87 -22.13 7.89 2.08
C LEU A 87 -20.74 7.30 2.30
N VAL A 88 -20.61 5.96 2.24
CA VAL A 88 -19.32 5.29 2.39
C VAL A 88 -18.36 5.69 1.27
N VAL A 89 -18.81 5.68 0.01
CA VAL A 89 -17.96 6.11 -1.13
C VAL A 89 -17.48 7.56 -0.95
N ALA A 90 -18.35 8.46 -0.49
CA ALA A 90 -18.02 9.87 -0.29
C ALA A 90 -17.06 10.11 0.88
N ILE A 91 -17.25 9.42 2.02
CA ILE A 91 -16.42 9.63 3.21
C ILE A 91 -15.06 8.91 3.12
N TYR A 92 -14.96 7.83 2.34
CA TYR A 92 -13.77 6.98 2.30
C TYR A 92 -12.46 7.74 2.01
N PRO A 93 -12.36 8.66 1.03
CA PRO A 93 -11.13 9.43 0.82
C PRO A 93 -10.73 10.27 2.03
N ILE A 94 -11.70 10.88 2.71
CA ILE A 94 -11.49 11.73 3.89
C ILE A 94 -11.04 10.87 5.08
N THR A 95 -11.70 9.73 5.29
CA THR A 95 -11.31 8.76 6.32
C THR A 95 -9.90 8.22 6.08
N TRP A 96 -9.59 7.83 4.83
CA TRP A 96 -8.25 7.37 4.48
C TRP A 96 -7.20 8.45 4.75
N TYR A 97 -7.46 9.69 4.33
CA TYR A 97 -6.57 10.82 4.59
C TYR A 97 -6.28 10.98 6.09
N ALA A 98 -7.34 10.97 6.91
CA ALA A 98 -7.20 11.13 8.36
C ALA A 98 -6.41 9.97 8.99
N ILE A 99 -6.71 8.72 8.61
CA ILE A 99 -5.98 7.55 9.08
C ILE A 99 -4.52 7.64 8.65
N HIS A 100 -4.26 7.90 7.37
CA HIS A 100 -2.91 7.93 6.82
C HIS A 100 -2.07 9.03 7.50
N ARG A 101 -2.59 10.25 7.60
CA ARG A 101 -1.87 11.38 8.20
C ARG A 101 -1.71 11.26 9.72
N PHE A 102 -2.78 10.98 10.46
CA PHE A 102 -2.78 11.13 11.92
C PHE A 102 -2.53 9.82 12.68
N ILE A 103 -2.76 8.67 12.04
CA ILE A 103 -2.53 7.35 12.64
C ILE A 103 -1.29 6.71 12.02
N LEU A 104 -1.24 6.52 10.71
CA LEU A 104 -0.14 5.81 10.06
C LEU A 104 1.19 6.59 10.14
N HIS A 105 1.16 7.91 9.93
CA HIS A 105 2.30 8.83 10.15
C HIS A 105 2.36 9.37 11.59
N GLY A 106 1.49 8.88 12.48
CA GLY A 106 1.36 9.36 13.86
C GLY A 106 2.55 8.97 14.75
N GLN A 107 3.52 9.87 14.90
CA GLN A 107 4.70 9.67 15.75
C GLN A 107 4.41 9.38 17.24
N TRP A 108 3.18 9.63 17.69
CA TRP A 108 2.77 9.37 19.08
C TRP A 108 2.65 7.87 19.38
N LEU A 109 2.36 7.02 18.39
CA LEU A 109 2.21 5.59 18.59
C LEU A 109 3.54 4.90 18.90
N TYR A 110 4.63 5.23 18.21
CA TYR A 110 5.93 4.61 18.50
C TYR A 110 6.48 4.97 19.89
N ARG A 111 5.96 6.02 20.54
CA ARG A 111 6.45 6.48 21.84
C ARG A 111 5.96 5.59 22.99
N ASN A 112 4.94 4.79 22.77
CA ASN A 112 4.35 3.91 23.79
C ASN A 112 4.58 2.42 23.43
N PRO A 113 5.11 1.58 24.34
CA PRO A 113 5.34 0.16 24.09
C PRO A 113 4.12 -0.62 23.61
N LEU A 114 2.92 -0.24 24.06
CA LEU A 114 1.67 -0.93 23.73
C LEU A 114 1.22 -0.69 22.29
N THR A 115 1.59 0.44 21.70
CA THR A 115 1.15 0.84 20.35
C THR A 115 2.27 0.86 19.32
N ALA A 116 3.53 0.82 19.75
CA ALA A 116 4.69 0.82 18.87
C ALA A 116 4.69 -0.35 17.87
N GLY A 117 4.31 -1.56 18.30
CA GLY A 117 4.23 -2.70 17.40
C GLY A 117 3.11 -2.59 16.36
N LEU A 118 2.00 -1.96 16.74
CA LEU A 118 0.92 -1.64 15.82
C LEU A 118 1.41 -0.64 14.76
N TRP A 119 2.02 0.48 15.18
CA TRP A 119 2.56 1.49 14.28
C TRP A 119 3.62 0.95 13.31
N LYS A 120 4.52 0.11 13.84
CA LYS A 120 5.51 -0.62 13.05
C LYS A 120 4.83 -1.34 11.87
N ARG A 121 3.82 -2.16 12.19
CA ARG A 121 3.18 -3.06 11.23
C ARG A 121 2.21 -2.37 10.26
N ILE A 122 1.53 -1.31 10.69
CA ILE A 122 0.50 -0.66 9.87
C ILE A 122 1.09 0.25 8.79
N HIS A 123 2.31 0.76 8.96
CA HIS A 123 2.89 1.67 7.96
C HIS A 123 4.40 1.87 7.97
N PHE A 124 5.06 1.87 9.13
CA PHE A 124 6.51 2.10 9.18
C PHE A 124 7.28 1.07 8.37
N ASP A 125 6.92 -0.22 8.47
CA ASP A 125 7.54 -1.29 7.67
C ASP A 125 7.35 -1.08 6.15
N HIS A 126 6.21 -0.49 5.75
CA HIS A 126 5.96 -0.13 4.35
C HIS A 126 6.85 1.00 3.87
N HIS A 127 7.06 2.04 4.69
CA HIS A 127 8.04 3.09 4.33
C HIS A 127 9.48 2.57 4.34
N GLN A 128 9.82 1.62 5.20
CA GLN A 128 11.14 0.99 5.21
C GLN A 128 11.40 0.12 3.97
N ASP A 129 10.40 -0.66 3.53
CA ASP A 129 10.52 -1.61 2.41
C ASP A 129 9.30 -1.56 1.46
N PRO A 130 9.12 -0.46 0.68
CA PRO A 130 7.89 -0.18 -0.07
C PRO A 130 7.59 -1.16 -1.23
N HIS A 131 8.56 -2.01 -1.59
CA HIS A 131 8.40 -3.00 -2.66
C HIS A 131 7.81 -4.33 -2.16
N LEU A 132 7.76 -4.56 -0.84
CA LEU A 132 7.25 -5.80 -0.27
C LEU A 132 5.71 -5.76 -0.17
N LEU A 133 5.04 -6.72 -0.81
CA LEU A 133 3.57 -6.77 -0.81
C LEU A 133 2.98 -6.98 0.59
N ASP A 134 3.62 -7.79 1.44
CA ASP A 134 3.09 -8.17 2.74
C ASP A 134 2.96 -6.98 3.72
N VAL A 135 3.78 -5.94 3.53
CA VAL A 135 3.74 -4.70 4.33
C VAL A 135 2.85 -3.63 3.69
N LEU A 136 2.47 -3.82 2.42
CA LEU A 136 1.54 -2.97 1.71
C LEU A 136 0.11 -3.13 2.27
N PHE A 137 -0.28 -4.37 2.54
CA PHE A 137 -1.57 -4.70 3.12
C PHE A 137 -1.58 -4.50 4.63
N GLY A 138 -2.62 -3.81 5.11
CA GLY A 138 -2.94 -3.80 6.52
C GLY A 138 -3.33 -5.21 7.00
N SER A 139 -2.96 -5.55 8.24
CA SER A 139 -3.46 -6.78 8.87
C SER A 139 -4.99 -6.77 8.89
N PRO A 140 -5.69 -7.85 8.51
CA PRO A 140 -7.14 -7.97 8.64
C PRO A 140 -7.68 -7.64 10.04
N LEU A 141 -6.87 -7.92 11.07
CA LEU A 141 -7.20 -7.63 12.47
C LEU A 141 -7.27 -6.12 12.77
N ASN A 142 -6.67 -5.28 11.93
CA ASN A 142 -6.71 -3.83 12.08
C ASN A 142 -7.70 -3.22 11.09
N THR A 143 -7.67 -3.67 9.83
CA THR A 143 -8.49 -3.11 8.75
C THR A 143 -9.98 -3.40 8.96
N ILE A 144 -10.37 -4.66 9.25
CA ILE A 144 -11.78 -5.03 9.37
C ILE A 144 -12.46 -4.31 10.55
N PRO A 145 -11.90 -4.30 11.78
CA PRO A 145 -12.51 -3.53 12.86
C PRO A 145 -12.57 -2.04 12.58
N THR A 146 -11.53 -1.46 11.94
CA THR A 146 -11.54 -0.04 11.58
C THR A 146 -12.67 0.29 10.60
N ILE A 147 -12.82 -0.52 9.55
CA ILE A 147 -13.92 -0.38 8.59
C ILE A 147 -15.25 -0.50 9.33
N ALA A 148 -15.45 -1.56 10.12
CA ALA A 148 -16.70 -1.80 10.83
C ALA A 148 -17.05 -0.65 11.79
N ILE A 149 -16.10 -0.17 12.61
CA ILE A 149 -16.31 0.93 13.54
C ILE A 149 -16.75 2.21 12.82
N ILE A 150 -16.18 2.50 11.65
CA ILE A 150 -16.43 3.74 10.94
C ILE A 150 -17.74 3.67 10.14
N VAL A 151 -17.97 2.60 9.37
CA VAL A 151 -19.06 2.58 8.38
C VAL A 151 -20.36 1.97 8.93
N THR A 152 -20.29 1.06 9.91
CA THR A 152 -21.48 0.40 10.48
C THR A 152 -22.45 1.41 11.09
N PRO A 153 -22.02 2.35 11.94
CA PRO A 153 -22.94 3.34 12.53
C PRO A 153 -23.60 4.22 11.48
N LEU A 154 -22.85 4.60 10.42
CA LEU A 154 -23.36 5.41 9.32
C LEU A 154 -24.47 4.68 8.55
N GLY A 155 -24.22 3.41 8.18
CA GLY A 155 -25.21 2.59 7.51
C GLY A 155 -26.42 2.28 8.38
N TYR A 156 -26.18 1.98 9.66
CA TYR A 156 -27.23 1.68 10.63
C TYR A 156 -28.17 2.87 10.86
N ALA A 157 -27.63 4.08 10.97
CA ALA A 157 -28.41 5.30 11.18
C ALA A 157 -29.39 5.58 10.03
N VAL A 158 -29.10 5.10 8.81
CA VAL A 158 -29.94 5.32 7.63
C VAL A 158 -30.91 4.16 7.39
N GLY A 159 -30.43 2.93 7.48
CA GLY A 159 -31.17 1.75 7.01
C GLY A 159 -31.28 0.62 8.02
N GLY A 160 -30.94 0.85 9.29
CA GLY A 160 -30.80 -0.21 10.30
C GLY A 160 -29.75 -1.24 9.92
N TRP A 161 -29.91 -2.48 10.37
CA TRP A 161 -28.98 -3.58 10.03
C TRP A 161 -28.75 -3.78 8.52
N PRO A 162 -29.78 -3.73 7.64
CA PRO A 162 -29.55 -3.81 6.21
C PRO A 162 -28.64 -2.69 5.67
N GLY A 163 -28.82 -1.45 6.15
CA GLY A 163 -27.95 -0.33 5.79
C GLY A 163 -26.54 -0.49 6.33
N ALA A 164 -26.38 -1.03 7.54
CA ALA A 164 -25.09 -1.36 8.13
C ALA A 164 -24.33 -2.41 7.30
N TRP A 165 -25.02 -3.47 6.85
CA TRP A 165 -24.42 -4.49 5.98
C TRP A 165 -24.04 -3.94 4.60
N ALA A 166 -24.88 -3.07 4.01
CA ALA A 166 -24.54 -2.37 2.78
C ALA A 166 -23.30 -1.48 2.94
N ALA A 167 -23.19 -0.77 4.07
CA ALA A 167 -22.05 0.06 4.38
C ALA A 167 -20.76 -0.75 4.56
N ILE A 168 -20.81 -1.88 5.28
CA ILE A 168 -19.66 -2.78 5.47
C ILE A 168 -19.22 -3.37 4.13
N ALA A 169 -20.15 -3.89 3.32
CA ALA A 169 -19.84 -4.42 1.99
C ALA A 169 -19.15 -3.37 1.12
N THR A 170 -19.66 -2.13 1.13
CA THR A 170 -19.08 -1.01 0.38
C THR A 170 -17.69 -0.64 0.91
N GLY A 171 -17.51 -0.57 2.24
CA GLY A 171 -16.24 -0.26 2.87
C GLY A 171 -15.15 -1.26 2.50
N LEU A 172 -15.45 -2.56 2.59
CA LEU A 172 -14.54 -3.63 2.19
C LEU A 172 -14.23 -3.58 0.69
N ALA A 173 -15.23 -3.33 -0.17
CA ALA A 173 -15.01 -3.21 -1.61
C ALA A 173 -14.10 -2.01 -1.94
N MET A 174 -14.31 -0.87 -1.28
CA MET A 174 -13.44 0.30 -1.40
C MET A 174 -12.02 -0.02 -0.91
N THR A 175 -11.86 -0.77 0.18
CA THR A 175 -10.55 -1.24 0.65
C THR A 175 -9.84 -2.07 -0.41
N CYS A 176 -10.51 -3.04 -1.03
CA CYS A 176 -9.91 -3.80 -2.13
C CYS A 176 -9.45 -2.86 -3.27
N VAL A 177 -10.30 -1.94 -3.71
CA VAL A 177 -9.93 -1.00 -4.79
C VAL A 177 -8.72 -0.15 -4.41
N TYR A 178 -8.70 0.41 -3.20
CA TYR A 178 -7.60 1.24 -2.71
C TYR A 178 -6.29 0.45 -2.64
N GLU A 179 -6.31 -0.74 -2.04
CA GLU A 179 -5.12 -1.58 -1.92
C GLU A 179 -4.60 -2.05 -3.29
N PHE A 180 -5.49 -2.33 -4.24
CA PHE A 180 -5.08 -2.69 -5.60
C PHE A 180 -4.36 -1.52 -6.30
N PHE A 181 -4.90 -0.31 -6.20
CA PHE A 181 -4.22 0.87 -6.73
C PHE A 181 -2.91 1.17 -5.99
N HIS A 182 -2.88 0.98 -4.68
CA HIS A 182 -1.65 1.10 -3.88
C HIS A 182 -0.56 0.12 -4.39
N CYS A 183 -0.94 -1.12 -4.73
CA CYS A 183 -0.02 -2.08 -5.36
C CYS A 183 0.52 -1.56 -6.69
N ILE A 184 -0.35 -1.03 -7.57
CA ILE A 184 0.06 -0.48 -8.87
C ILE A 184 1.05 0.68 -8.70
N GLN A 185 0.87 1.50 -7.68
CA GLN A 185 1.72 2.65 -7.42
C GLN A 185 3.16 2.21 -7.05
N HIS A 186 3.32 1.06 -6.39
CA HIS A 186 4.62 0.49 -6.02
C HIS A 186 5.20 -0.54 -7.00
N LEU A 187 4.41 -1.02 -7.96
CA LEU A 187 4.84 -1.94 -9.01
C LEU A 187 5.93 -1.31 -9.90
N ALA A 188 6.94 -2.04 -10.35
CA ALA A 188 7.96 -1.55 -11.31
C ALA A 188 7.45 -1.43 -12.76
N TYR A 189 6.28 -0.80 -12.94
CA TYR A 189 5.58 -0.66 -14.22
C TYR A 189 5.10 0.79 -14.40
N LYS A 190 5.14 1.31 -15.64
CA LYS A 190 4.57 2.62 -15.99
C LYS A 190 3.13 2.45 -16.48
N PRO A 191 2.11 2.94 -15.73
CA PRO A 191 0.72 2.84 -16.16
C PRO A 191 0.46 3.51 -17.51
N ARG A 192 -0.32 2.86 -18.38
CA ARG A 192 -0.79 3.43 -19.66
C ARG A 192 -1.77 4.59 -19.47
N SER A 193 -2.65 4.49 -18.47
CA SER A 193 -3.61 5.55 -18.15
C SER A 193 -2.88 6.73 -17.51
N ARG A 194 -3.06 7.94 -18.08
CA ARG A 194 -2.48 9.19 -17.54
C ARG A 194 -2.94 9.46 -16.11
N TRP A 195 -4.19 9.15 -15.80
CA TRP A 195 -4.75 9.30 -14.45
C TRP A 195 -4.02 8.37 -13.46
N VAL A 196 -3.85 7.09 -13.80
CA VAL A 196 -3.13 6.13 -12.93
C VAL A 196 -1.65 6.49 -12.81
N ALA A 197 -1.01 6.94 -13.89
CA ALA A 197 0.37 7.40 -13.86
C ALA A 197 0.54 8.62 -12.95
N ARG A 198 -0.43 9.56 -12.94
CA ARG A 198 -0.44 10.72 -12.04
C ARG A 198 -0.60 10.30 -10.58
N MET A 199 -1.55 9.42 -10.27
CA MET A 199 -1.73 8.90 -8.90
C MET A 199 -0.45 8.23 -8.40
N LYS A 200 0.17 7.40 -9.24
CA LYS A 200 1.46 6.79 -8.94
C LYS A 200 2.55 7.83 -8.69
N ALA A 201 2.69 8.84 -9.53
CA ALA A 201 3.70 9.87 -9.33
C ALA A 201 3.53 10.59 -7.99
N LEU A 202 2.30 10.97 -7.63
CA LEU A 202 2.00 11.63 -6.36
C LEU A 202 2.31 10.74 -5.13
N HIS A 203 1.96 9.46 -5.19
CA HIS A 203 2.27 8.51 -4.12
C HIS A 203 3.77 8.21 -3.99
N LEU A 204 4.50 8.19 -5.12
CA LEU A 204 5.95 8.04 -5.09
C LEU A 204 6.63 9.29 -4.54
N LEU A 205 6.10 10.49 -4.78
CA LEU A 205 6.59 11.70 -4.10
C LEU A 205 6.44 11.55 -2.58
N HIS A 206 5.29 11.07 -2.11
CA HIS A 206 5.07 10.78 -0.68
C HIS A 206 6.12 9.81 -0.10
N HIS A 207 6.45 8.72 -0.80
CA HIS A 207 7.40 7.73 -0.28
C HIS A 207 8.88 8.08 -0.45
N PHE A 208 9.24 8.93 -1.42
CA PHE A 208 10.64 9.10 -1.81
C PHE A 208 11.14 10.56 -1.76
N HIS A 209 10.23 11.53 -1.59
CA HIS A 209 10.54 12.96 -1.57
C HIS A 209 10.14 13.64 -0.27
N ASP A 210 8.85 13.64 0.08
CA ASP A 210 8.33 14.25 1.31
C ASP A 210 7.08 13.51 1.77
N GLU A 211 7.20 12.79 2.89
CA GLU A 211 6.15 12.00 3.52
C GLU A 211 5.06 12.86 4.18
N ASP A 212 5.32 14.15 4.43
CA ASP A 212 4.36 15.10 4.99
C ASP A 212 3.46 15.77 3.94
N GLY A 213 3.16 15.03 2.86
CA GLY A 213 2.19 15.43 1.87
C GLY A 213 1.73 14.27 0.98
N ASN A 214 0.71 14.53 0.15
CA ASN A 214 0.13 13.55 -0.78
C ASN A 214 -0.29 12.24 -0.10
N TYR A 215 -1.06 12.32 0.99
CA TYR A 215 -1.55 11.15 1.74
C TYR A 215 -2.63 10.36 0.97
N GLY A 216 -3.24 10.92 -0.07
CA GLY A 216 -4.18 10.21 -0.93
C GLY A 216 -3.56 9.00 -1.64
N ILE A 217 -4.36 7.97 -1.90
CA ILE A 217 -4.00 6.83 -2.76
C ILE A 217 -4.73 6.96 -4.10
N THR A 218 -6.05 6.84 -4.12
CA THR A 218 -6.86 6.96 -5.33
C THR A 218 -7.42 8.37 -5.55
N ASN A 219 -7.49 9.16 -4.48
CA ASN A 219 -8.07 10.50 -4.47
C ASN A 219 -7.27 11.42 -3.53
N TYR A 220 -6.94 12.61 -4.03
CA TYR A 220 -6.12 13.64 -3.36
C TYR A 220 -6.93 14.91 -3.07
N PHE A 221 -8.26 14.84 -3.07
CA PHE A 221 -9.14 15.94 -2.68
C PHE A 221 -8.89 16.37 -1.23
N PRO A 222 -8.82 15.46 -0.23
CA PRO A 222 -8.51 15.85 1.14
C PRO A 222 -7.14 16.52 1.27
N ASP A 223 -6.14 16.06 0.52
CA ASP A 223 -4.82 16.72 0.50
C ASP A 223 -4.90 18.17 0.04
N ARG A 224 -5.72 18.47 -0.97
CA ARG A 224 -5.92 19.84 -1.43
C ARG A 224 -6.70 20.66 -0.42
N LEU A 225 -7.75 20.07 0.15
CA LEU A 225 -8.61 20.73 1.13
C LEU A 225 -7.84 21.12 2.39
N PHE A 226 -6.92 20.26 2.85
CA PHE A 226 -6.15 20.46 4.08
C PHE A 226 -4.69 20.90 3.86
N GLY A 227 -4.34 21.30 2.63
CA GLY A 227 -3.05 21.93 2.32
C GLY A 227 -1.83 21.00 2.36
N SER A 228 -2.00 19.69 2.20
CA SER A 228 -0.90 18.71 2.11
C SER A 228 -0.63 18.22 0.68
N PHE A 229 -1.40 18.69 -0.30
CA PHE A 229 -1.17 18.36 -1.71
C PHE A 229 0.05 19.10 -2.27
N TYR A 230 0.90 18.38 -3.02
CA TYR A 230 1.99 19.00 -3.76
C TYR A 230 2.23 18.26 -5.08
N GLU A 231 2.45 19.01 -6.17
CA GLU A 231 2.38 18.46 -7.53
C GLU A 231 3.67 17.78 -7.98
N ASP A 232 4.82 18.32 -7.58
CA ASP A 232 6.13 17.81 -8.01
C ASP A 232 7.21 18.00 -6.92
N ALA A 233 8.36 17.36 -7.12
CA ALA A 233 9.49 17.41 -6.19
C ALA A 233 10.10 18.81 -6.01
N ARG A 234 9.86 19.77 -6.92
CA ARG A 234 10.41 21.14 -6.79
C ARG A 234 9.57 21.99 -5.85
N SER A 235 8.29 21.64 -5.69
CA SER A 235 7.35 22.39 -4.85
C SER A 235 7.67 22.31 -3.34
N ARG A 236 8.47 21.34 -2.89
CA ARG A 236 8.84 21.14 -1.47
C ARG A 236 10.29 20.68 -1.33
N PRO A 237 11.00 21.03 -0.24
CA PRO A 237 12.30 20.45 0.06
C PRO A 237 12.16 18.94 0.31
N ARG A 238 13.23 18.19 0.07
CA ARG A 238 13.24 16.75 0.35
C ARG A 238 13.29 16.51 1.86
N SER A 239 12.39 15.67 2.37
CA SER A 239 12.39 15.28 3.78
C SER A 239 13.51 14.27 4.09
N ALA A 240 14.08 14.39 5.29
CA ALA A 240 15.04 13.43 5.85
C ALA A 240 14.35 12.19 6.46
N HIS A 241 13.02 12.20 6.53
CA HIS A 241 12.23 11.22 7.29
C HIS A 241 11.36 10.32 6.41
N VAL A 242 11.48 10.39 5.08
CA VAL A 242 10.66 9.62 4.14
C VAL A 242 10.66 8.11 4.41
N PHE A 243 11.76 7.55 4.91
CA PHE A 243 11.84 6.12 5.23
C PHE A 243 11.55 5.83 6.71
N ASN A 244 11.87 6.74 7.62
CA ASN A 244 11.81 6.49 9.07
C ASN A 244 10.59 7.12 9.78
N LEU A 245 9.81 7.95 9.09
CA LEU A 245 8.63 8.64 9.61
C LEU A 245 8.90 9.45 10.90
N GLY A 246 10.11 10.00 11.01
CA GLY A 246 10.61 10.73 12.17
C GLY A 246 11.09 9.85 13.32
N TYR A 247 11.04 8.53 13.19
CA TYR A 247 11.67 7.58 14.12
C TYR A 247 13.16 7.45 13.81
N THR A 248 13.94 8.49 14.10
CA THR A 248 15.41 8.53 13.91
C THR A 248 16.16 7.64 14.92
N VAL A 249 17.47 7.47 14.75
CA VAL A 249 18.33 6.75 15.72
C VAL A 249 18.25 7.37 17.11
N GLU A 250 18.22 8.71 17.22
CA GLU A 250 18.08 9.42 18.49
C GLU A 250 16.70 9.14 19.13
N ARG A 251 15.64 9.09 18.32
CA ARG A 251 14.30 8.71 18.79
C ARG A 251 14.24 7.26 19.22
N ALA A 252 14.93 6.36 18.51
CA ALA A 252 15.01 4.94 18.84
C ALA A 252 15.77 4.71 20.15
N ALA A 253 16.80 5.51 20.47
CA ALA A 253 17.47 5.46 21.76
C ALA A 253 16.51 5.81 22.92
N ARG A 254 15.62 6.81 22.73
CA ARG A 254 14.63 7.21 23.73
C ARG A 254 13.40 6.31 23.81
N PHE A 255 12.93 5.80 22.67
CA PHE A 255 11.74 4.96 22.53
C PHE A 255 12.09 3.66 21.79
N PRO A 256 12.78 2.71 22.44
CA PRO A 256 13.44 1.58 21.77
C PRO A 256 12.50 0.45 21.31
N TRP A 257 11.18 0.59 21.45
CA TRP A 257 10.21 -0.48 21.25
C TRP A 257 10.19 -1.01 19.80
N VAL A 258 10.13 -0.11 18.81
CA VAL A 258 10.14 -0.48 17.38
C VAL A 258 11.50 -1.06 16.99
N MET A 259 12.60 -0.42 17.40
CA MET A 259 13.96 -0.93 17.16
C MET A 259 14.16 -2.34 17.72
N ARG A 260 13.71 -2.61 18.95
CA ARG A 260 13.81 -3.95 19.55
C ARG A 260 12.99 -5.00 18.82
N GLN A 261 11.81 -4.65 18.32
CA GLN A 261 11.00 -5.57 17.50
C GLN A 261 11.60 -5.79 16.11
N THR A 262 12.25 -4.77 15.55
CA THR A 262 12.92 -4.84 14.24
C THR A 262 14.22 -5.65 14.32
N GLY A 263 14.92 -5.58 15.46
CA GLY A 263 16.25 -6.16 15.63
C GLY A 263 17.38 -5.31 15.02
N ALA A 264 17.07 -4.12 14.51
CA ALA A 264 18.01 -3.18 13.91
C ALA A 264 17.54 -1.72 14.09
N PRO A 265 18.45 -0.73 14.07
CA PRO A 265 18.09 0.69 14.05
C PRO A 265 17.24 1.06 12.83
N PRO A 266 16.41 2.12 12.93
CA PRO A 266 15.65 2.63 11.78
C PRO A 266 16.60 3.07 10.66
N ARG A 267 16.20 2.84 9.40
CA ARG A 267 17.00 3.22 8.24
C ARG A 267 16.50 4.53 7.63
N ASP A 268 17.43 5.39 7.25
CA ASP A 268 17.15 6.63 6.53
C ASP A 268 17.13 6.42 5.00
N ARG A 269 17.42 5.18 4.54
CA ARG A 269 17.44 4.77 3.12
C ARG A 269 17.12 3.27 3.02
N PRO A 270 16.50 2.81 1.92
CA PRO A 270 16.18 1.40 1.71
C PRO A 270 17.45 0.59 1.39
N GLU A 271 17.42 -0.70 1.71
CA GLU A 271 18.50 -1.64 1.38
C GLU A 271 18.65 -1.79 -0.14
N GLY A 272 19.79 -1.34 -0.66
CA GLY A 272 20.07 -1.27 -2.10
C GLY A 272 20.82 0.01 -2.49
N ALA A 273 20.70 1.07 -1.68
CA ALA A 273 21.52 2.28 -1.81
C ALA A 273 22.87 2.12 -1.07
N LYS A 274 23.66 1.08 -1.41
CA LYS A 274 25.07 1.11 -1.01
C LYS A 274 25.70 2.33 -1.70
N PRO A 275 26.41 3.23 -0.98
CA PRO A 275 27.35 4.12 -1.64
C PRO A 275 28.26 3.20 -2.45
N GLY A 276 28.38 3.46 -3.76
CA GLY A 276 29.27 2.69 -4.61
C GLY A 276 30.61 2.54 -3.90
N SER A 277 31.12 1.31 -3.86
CA SER A 277 32.53 1.05 -3.63
C SER A 277 33.30 2.10 -4.42
N ALA A 278 33.94 3.04 -3.72
CA ALA A 278 34.87 3.96 -4.35
C ALA A 278 35.85 3.08 -5.12
N ARG A 279 35.86 3.19 -6.45
CA ARG A 279 36.97 2.66 -7.24
C ARG A 279 38.23 3.34 -6.68
N PRO A 280 39.27 2.61 -6.29
CA PRO A 280 40.54 3.25 -5.96
C PRO A 280 40.97 4.05 -7.20
N ALA A 281 41.32 5.31 -6.98
CA ALA A 281 41.89 6.15 -8.03
C ALA A 281 43.13 5.44 -8.58
N ALA A 282 43.15 5.27 -9.91
CA ALA A 282 44.35 4.98 -10.68
C ALA A 282 44.81 6.29 -11.32
#